data_AF-A0A233SM74-F1
#
_entry.id   AF-A0A233SM74-F1
#
_cell.length_a   1.000
_cell.length_b   1.000
_cell.length_c   1.000
_cell.angle_alpha   90.00
_cell.angle_beta   90.00
_cell.angle_gamma   90.00
#
_symmetry.space_group_name_H-M   'P 1'
#
loop_
_entity.id
_entity.type
_entity.pdbx_description
1 polymer ?
#
loop_
_entity_poly.entity_id
_entity_poly.type
_entity_poly.pdbx_seq_one_letter_code
_entity_poly.pdbx_strand_id
1 'polypeptide(L)'
;MTATTTETSTDNPLLDAVRTHTASENPSSFLALNSGNSTFTVPDADGVVVYRRTGRYAVQFGGPFAAEQDYGTLLAAFRQYVRDEGLTLVGVQLQRADAERYAALGLTVNQVGASWAVSLPEFTLRGTKFMQLRNKISRAHRNGLQIQEADAADVRDAIAAIDQAWLGSKGGAQQLEFLVGQIGGEAQEHRRLFIGTIDGAPVAYISYSPVYGSRAGWMHDLSRRIPEGSPGLMEAINAHAIEVFRAEGVEWLHFGFTPFTGLDASHELDGHSPAFQWLMHALWAEGAALYPAQTQLSYKQKWAPDVVIPEYVAFDGPQASLPGFAHIFRACNAF
;
A
#
# COMPACT_ATOMS: atom_id res chain seq x y z
N MET A 1 -15.12 16.30 22.20
CA MET A 1 -14.29 15.59 21.21
C MET A 1 -14.09 14.19 21.74
N THR A 2 -14.68 13.21 21.08
CA THR A 2 -14.68 11.82 21.56
C THR A 2 -13.95 11.00 20.51
N ALA A 3 -12.77 10.48 20.86
CA ALA A 3 -12.13 9.43 20.08
C ALA A 3 -12.95 8.16 20.33
N THR A 4 -13.74 7.73 19.35
CA THR A 4 -14.56 6.53 19.46
C THR A 4 -13.86 5.39 18.74
N THR A 5 -13.32 4.45 19.51
CA THR A 5 -12.99 3.11 19.00
C THR A 5 -14.31 2.36 18.87
N THR A 6 -14.74 2.04 17.66
CA THR A 6 -16.02 1.34 17.43
C THR A 6 -15.73 -0.02 16.80
N GLU A 7 -16.20 -1.09 17.45
CA GLU A 7 -16.22 -2.46 16.95
C GLU A 7 -17.58 -2.78 16.28
N THR A 8 -17.48 -3.43 15.12
CA THR A 8 -18.41 -4.31 14.39
C THR A 8 -19.89 -3.90 14.21
N SER A 9 -20.23 -3.40 13.01
CA SER A 9 -21.42 -3.84 12.25
C SER A 9 -21.25 -3.40 10.78
N THR A 10 -22.17 -3.82 9.91
CA THR A 10 -22.22 -3.62 8.45
C THR A 10 -22.13 -2.14 7.98
N ASP A 11 -22.13 -1.19 8.92
CA ASP A 11 -21.82 0.22 8.75
C ASP A 11 -20.43 0.53 9.32
N ASN A 12 -19.35 0.23 8.58
CA ASN A 12 -18.01 0.72 8.94
C ASN A 12 -17.81 2.08 8.25
N PRO A 13 -17.91 3.23 8.97
CA PRO A 13 -17.85 4.55 8.35
C PRO A 13 -16.53 4.82 7.62
N LEU A 14 -15.44 4.17 8.07
CA LEU A 14 -14.16 4.25 7.39
C LEU A 14 -14.18 3.49 6.06
N LEU A 15 -14.78 2.30 6.01
CA LEU A 15 -14.91 1.55 4.77
C LEU A 15 -15.77 2.32 3.76
N ASP A 16 -16.87 2.92 4.21
CA ASP A 16 -17.73 3.76 3.37
C ASP A 16 -16.98 4.99 2.84
N ALA A 17 -16.23 5.69 3.70
CA ALA A 17 -15.40 6.81 3.27
C ALA A 17 -14.33 6.38 2.24
N VAL A 18 -13.66 5.24 2.46
CA VAL A 18 -12.66 4.70 1.51
C VAL A 18 -13.28 4.32 0.16
N ARG A 19 -14.53 3.84 0.16
CA ARG A 19 -15.28 3.45 -1.05
C ARG A 19 -15.81 4.64 -1.85
N THR A 20 -16.25 5.68 -1.15
CA THR A 20 -17.01 6.80 -1.74
C THR A 20 -16.13 8.01 -2.03
N HIS A 21 -15.17 8.32 -1.15
CA HIS A 21 -14.32 9.52 -1.24
C HIS A 21 -13.00 9.23 -1.96
N THR A 22 -13.10 8.95 -3.27
CA THR A 22 -11.98 8.45 -4.08
C THR A 22 -11.22 9.52 -4.87
N ALA A 23 -11.45 10.81 -4.59
CA ALA A 23 -10.89 11.92 -5.37
C ALA A 23 -9.35 11.94 -5.43
N SER A 24 -8.68 11.36 -4.43
CA SER A 24 -7.23 11.22 -4.41
C SER A 24 -6.71 10.12 -5.34
N GLU A 25 -7.57 9.21 -5.82
CA GLU A 25 -7.21 8.06 -6.66
C GLU A 25 -6.11 7.18 -6.05
N ASN A 26 -6.12 7.04 -4.71
CA ASN A 26 -5.10 6.29 -3.96
C ASN A 26 -5.28 4.77 -4.13
N PRO A 27 -4.35 4.07 -4.81
CA PRO A 27 -4.44 2.63 -5.04
C PRO A 27 -4.24 1.80 -3.76
N SER A 28 -3.71 2.40 -2.70
CA SER A 28 -3.49 1.76 -1.40
C SER A 28 -4.55 2.12 -0.37
N SER A 29 -5.62 2.85 -0.73
CA SER A 29 -6.63 3.38 0.20
C SER A 29 -7.21 2.34 1.17
N PHE A 30 -7.35 1.08 0.73
CA PHE A 30 -7.87 0.00 1.57
C PHE A 30 -6.98 -0.34 2.78
N LEU A 31 -5.70 0.02 2.77
CA LEU A 31 -4.81 -0.12 3.93
C LEU A 31 -5.22 0.78 5.11
N ALA A 32 -6.08 1.78 4.87
CA ALA A 32 -6.70 2.55 5.93
C ALA A 32 -7.42 1.66 6.95
N LEU A 33 -8.00 0.55 6.49
CA LEU A 33 -8.72 -0.44 7.30
C LEU A 33 -7.81 -1.45 8.01
N ASN A 34 -6.49 -1.31 7.88
CA ASN A 34 -5.57 -2.12 8.67
C ASN A 34 -5.77 -1.86 10.16
N SER A 35 -5.56 -2.91 10.94
CA SER A 35 -5.61 -2.83 12.39
C SER A 35 -4.54 -1.88 12.93
N GLY A 36 -4.77 -1.31 14.12
CA GLY A 36 -3.83 -0.38 14.76
C GLY A 36 -3.85 1.05 14.22
N ASN A 37 -4.67 1.35 13.21
CA ASN A 37 -4.90 2.71 12.75
C ASN A 37 -5.92 3.44 13.64
N SER A 38 -5.68 4.72 13.89
CA SER A 38 -6.63 5.63 14.49
C SER A 38 -7.37 6.42 13.42
N THR A 39 -8.63 6.74 13.69
CA THR A 39 -9.48 7.58 12.83
C THR A 39 -9.80 8.88 13.53
N PHE A 40 -9.87 9.98 12.77
CA PHE A 40 -10.32 11.28 13.22
C PHE A 40 -11.46 11.78 12.33
N THR A 41 -12.55 12.24 12.96
CA THR A 41 -13.74 12.80 12.30
C THR A 41 -14.18 14.05 13.05
N VAL A 42 -14.99 14.90 12.41
CA VAL A 42 -15.70 15.99 13.07
C VAL A 42 -17.19 15.94 12.71
N PRO A 43 -18.11 16.41 13.60
CA PRO A 43 -19.54 16.25 13.39
C PRO A 43 -20.08 16.86 12.09
N ASP A 44 -19.51 17.98 11.65
CA ASP A 44 -20.00 18.78 10.53
C ASP A 44 -19.21 18.58 9.23
N ALA A 45 -18.47 17.46 9.09
CA ALA A 45 -17.71 17.14 7.88
C ALA A 45 -17.89 15.67 7.51
N ASP A 46 -18.30 15.40 6.27
CA ASP A 46 -18.33 14.05 5.73
C ASP A 46 -16.91 13.61 5.36
N GLY A 47 -16.33 12.77 6.22
CA GLY A 47 -15.07 12.13 5.95
C GLY A 47 -14.30 11.69 7.18
N VAL A 48 -13.16 11.07 6.93
CA VAL A 48 -12.28 10.54 7.97
C VAL A 48 -10.81 10.76 7.61
N VAL A 49 -10.01 11.11 8.62
CA VAL A 49 -8.56 11.10 8.54
C VAL A 49 -8.03 9.86 9.25
N VAL A 50 -7.11 9.15 8.61
CA VAL A 50 -6.51 7.92 9.14
C VAL A 50 -5.06 8.19 9.51
N TYR A 51 -4.64 7.80 10.70
CA TYR A 51 -3.29 8.05 11.18
C TYR A 51 -2.83 7.03 12.22
N ARG A 52 -1.53 6.97 12.49
CA ARG A 52 -0.94 6.31 13.66
C ARG A 52 -0.19 7.33 14.51
N ARG A 53 -0.24 7.19 15.83
CA ARG A 53 0.60 7.98 16.75
C ARG A 53 1.93 7.26 16.99
N THR A 54 3.05 7.93 16.73
CA THR A 54 4.38 7.40 17.06
C THR A 54 5.19 8.44 17.81
N GLY A 55 5.42 8.23 19.11
CA GLY A 55 6.04 9.24 19.97
C GLY A 55 5.30 10.58 19.92
N ARG A 56 5.99 11.62 19.43
CA ARG A 56 5.46 12.98 19.25
C ARG A 56 4.89 13.26 17.85
N TYR A 57 4.68 12.24 17.03
CA TYR A 57 4.17 12.40 15.67
C TYR A 57 2.79 11.75 15.49
N ALA A 58 1.94 12.44 14.74
CA ALA A 58 0.77 11.85 14.09
C ALA A 58 1.17 11.57 12.63
N VAL A 59 1.32 10.29 12.30
CA VAL A 59 1.67 9.83 10.95
C VAL A 59 0.37 9.56 10.20
N GLN A 60 -0.02 10.49 9.34
CA GLN A 60 -1.24 10.41 8.56
C GLN A 60 -1.04 9.53 7.32
N PHE A 61 -2.01 8.67 7.05
CA PHE A 61 -2.10 7.81 5.88
C PHE A 61 -2.95 8.47 4.79
N GLY A 62 -2.35 8.79 3.64
CA GLY A 62 -3.04 9.52 2.57
C GLY A 62 -3.56 10.89 3.02
N GLY A 63 -4.35 11.54 2.15
CA GLY A 63 -5.16 12.69 2.55
C GLY A 63 -6.39 12.26 3.37
N PRO A 64 -7.20 13.20 3.85
CA PRO A 64 -8.56 12.91 4.30
C PRO A 64 -9.36 12.14 3.24
N PHE A 65 -10.02 11.05 3.64
CA PHE A 65 -11.06 10.40 2.85
C PHE A 65 -12.35 11.15 3.11
N ALA A 66 -12.61 12.20 2.34
CA ALA A 66 -13.70 13.14 2.60
C ALA A 66 -14.38 13.63 1.33
N ALA A 67 -15.62 14.08 1.48
CA ALA A 67 -16.32 14.80 0.43
C ALA A 67 -15.54 16.07 0.07
N GLU A 68 -15.57 16.47 -1.21
CA GLU A 68 -14.76 17.57 -1.73
C GLU A 68 -14.96 18.87 -0.95
N GLN A 69 -16.22 19.20 -0.61
CA GLN A 69 -16.55 20.40 0.17
C GLN A 69 -16.05 20.36 1.62
N ASP A 70 -15.82 19.17 2.18
CA ASP A 70 -15.50 18.96 3.58
C ASP A 70 -14.02 18.66 3.81
N TYR A 71 -13.27 18.32 2.75
CA TYR A 71 -11.84 18.02 2.80
C TYR A 71 -11.04 19.10 3.54
N GLY A 72 -11.24 20.37 3.19
CA GLY A 72 -10.52 21.50 3.79
C GLY A 72 -10.83 21.67 5.28
N THR A 73 -12.10 21.57 5.64
CA THR A 73 -12.59 21.65 7.03
C THR A 73 -11.98 20.54 7.88
N LEU A 74 -12.05 19.30 7.39
CA LEU A 74 -11.57 18.13 8.10
C LEU A 74 -10.04 18.16 8.26
N LEU A 75 -9.30 18.53 7.21
CA LEU A 75 -7.85 18.68 7.27
C LEU A 75 -7.43 19.78 8.27
N ALA A 76 -8.11 20.92 8.25
CA ALA A 76 -7.83 22.01 9.19
C ALA A 76 -8.09 21.59 10.64
N ALA A 77 -9.22 20.92 10.89
CA ALA A 77 -9.58 20.40 12.21
C ALA A 77 -8.59 19.34 12.70
N PHE A 78 -8.16 18.42 11.82
CA PHE A 78 -7.17 17.42 12.18
C PHE A 78 -5.81 18.04 12.52
N ARG A 79 -5.36 19.02 11.73
CA ARG A 79 -4.12 19.76 12.03
C ARG A 79 -4.21 20.50 13.37
N GLN A 80 -5.37 21.05 13.71
CA GLN A 80 -5.59 21.68 15.02
C GLN A 80 -5.53 20.64 16.14
N TYR A 81 -6.23 19.51 15.99
CA TYR A 81 -6.19 18.39 16.94
C TYR A 81 -4.74 17.90 17.20
N VAL A 82 -3.95 17.71 16.13
CA VAL A 82 -2.54 17.31 16.26
C VAL A 82 -1.74 18.33 17.09
N ARG A 83 -1.96 19.63 16.87
CA ARG A 83 -1.29 20.68 17.67
C ARG A 83 -1.73 20.68 19.14
N ASP A 84 -3.03 20.52 19.38
CA ASP A 84 -3.59 20.52 20.74
C ASP A 84 -3.11 19.32 21.57
N GLU A 85 -2.86 18.19 20.91
CA GLU A 85 -2.25 17.00 21.51
C GLU A 85 -0.72 17.11 21.70
N GLY A 86 -0.10 18.25 21.34
CA GLY A 86 1.35 18.45 21.39
C GLY A 86 2.11 17.56 20.39
N LEU A 87 1.45 17.11 19.34
CA LEU A 87 2.01 16.26 18.30
C LEU A 87 2.47 17.09 17.09
N THR A 88 3.20 16.46 16.19
CA THR A 88 3.59 17.02 14.89
C THR A 88 3.06 16.14 13.77
N LEU A 89 2.45 16.74 12.75
CA LEU A 89 1.89 16.02 11.62
C LEU A 89 3.00 15.66 10.61
N VAL A 90 2.96 14.41 10.13
CA VAL A 90 3.63 13.98 8.90
C VAL A 90 2.64 13.15 8.09
N GLY A 91 2.38 13.53 6.84
CA GLY A 91 1.53 12.78 5.91
C GLY A 91 2.38 11.92 4.98
N VAL A 92 1.96 10.70 4.68
CA VAL A 92 2.66 9.78 3.76
C VAL A 92 1.67 9.05 2.87
N GLN A 93 2.14 8.63 1.69
CA GLN A 93 1.30 8.07 0.61
C GLN A 93 0.18 9.02 0.18
N LEU A 94 0.48 10.32 0.24
CA LEU A 94 -0.36 11.35 -0.36
C LEU A 94 -0.30 11.16 -1.88
N GLN A 95 -1.45 11.21 -2.53
CA GLN A 95 -1.51 11.28 -3.98
C GLN A 95 -1.40 12.73 -4.43
N ARG A 96 -1.21 12.96 -5.73
CA ARG A 96 -0.98 14.31 -6.26
C ARG A 96 -2.05 15.33 -5.84
N ALA A 97 -3.33 14.94 -5.87
CA ALA A 97 -4.43 15.80 -5.45
C ALA A 97 -4.36 16.20 -3.96
N ASP A 98 -3.90 15.30 -3.09
CA ASP A 98 -3.67 15.61 -1.69
C ASP A 98 -2.43 16.50 -1.53
N ALA A 99 -1.34 16.13 -2.20
CA ALA A 99 -0.05 16.80 -2.16
C ALA A 99 -0.14 18.28 -2.55
N GLU A 100 -0.90 18.60 -3.62
CA GLU A 100 -1.14 19.97 -4.08
C GLU A 100 -1.89 20.80 -3.03
N ARG A 101 -2.90 20.21 -2.36
CA ARG A 101 -3.63 20.88 -1.27
C ARG A 101 -2.74 21.12 -0.06
N TYR A 102 -1.87 20.18 0.27
CA TYR A 102 -0.95 20.30 1.41
C TYR A 102 0.10 21.39 1.12
N ALA A 103 0.66 21.42 -0.09
CA ALA A 103 1.59 22.47 -0.52
C ALA A 103 0.93 23.86 -0.48
N ALA A 104 -0.32 23.99 -0.94
CA ALA A 104 -1.07 25.24 -0.88
C ALA A 104 -1.32 25.75 0.56
N LEU A 105 -1.30 24.85 1.55
CA LEU A 105 -1.38 25.17 2.98
C LEU A 105 -0.01 25.48 3.62
N GLY A 106 1.05 25.55 2.83
CA GLY A 106 2.41 25.88 3.26
C GLY A 106 3.18 24.71 3.89
N LEU A 107 2.71 23.48 3.72
CA LEU A 107 3.48 22.30 4.12
C LEU A 107 4.60 22.04 3.11
N THR A 108 5.73 21.54 3.58
CA THR A 108 6.77 21.05 2.69
C THR A 108 6.36 19.68 2.17
N VAL A 109 6.19 19.56 0.85
CA VAL A 109 5.77 18.32 0.20
C VAL A 109 6.85 17.88 -0.78
N ASN A 110 7.23 16.61 -0.73
CA ASN A 110 8.21 16.02 -1.62
C ASN A 110 7.69 14.69 -2.16
N GLN A 111 8.11 14.32 -3.37
CA GLN A 111 7.94 12.95 -3.82
C GLN A 111 8.74 12.00 -2.92
N VAL A 112 8.10 10.92 -2.47
CA VAL A 112 8.73 9.90 -1.61
C VAL A 112 8.83 8.53 -2.29
N GLY A 113 8.06 8.31 -3.36
CA GLY A 113 8.11 7.09 -4.13
C GLY A 113 7.04 7.05 -5.21
N ALA A 114 6.60 5.83 -5.56
CA ALA A 114 5.56 5.64 -6.55
C ALA A 114 4.79 4.33 -6.34
N SER A 115 3.60 4.28 -6.94
CA SER A 115 2.80 3.09 -7.19
C SER A 115 2.77 2.76 -8.69
N TRP A 116 2.39 1.51 -9.03
CA TRP A 116 2.31 1.04 -10.41
C TRP A 116 1.02 0.28 -10.65
N ALA A 117 0.46 0.45 -11.84
CA ALA A 117 -0.73 -0.27 -12.27
C ALA A 117 -0.57 -0.82 -13.69
N VAL A 118 -1.27 -1.91 -13.95
CA VAL A 118 -1.40 -2.57 -15.25
C VAL A 118 -2.88 -2.56 -15.64
N SER A 119 -3.16 -2.19 -16.88
CA SER A 119 -4.48 -2.33 -17.49
C SER A 119 -4.69 -3.79 -17.89
N LEU A 120 -5.76 -4.39 -17.40
CA LEU A 120 -6.06 -5.81 -17.58
C LEU A 120 -6.80 -6.20 -18.87
N PRO A 121 -7.69 -5.37 -19.48
CA PRO A 121 -8.47 -5.78 -20.66
C PRO A 121 -7.61 -6.40 -21.77
N GLU A 122 -6.53 -5.72 -22.15
CA GLU A 122 -5.60 -6.16 -23.19
C GLU A 122 -4.32 -6.82 -22.66
N PHE A 123 -4.25 -7.09 -21.35
CA PHE A 123 -3.05 -7.66 -20.75
C PHE A 123 -2.75 -9.05 -21.32
N THR A 124 -1.50 -9.25 -21.74
CA THR A 124 -1.05 -10.54 -22.24
C THR A 124 0.41 -10.79 -21.94
N LEU A 125 0.75 -12.02 -21.55
CA LEU A 125 2.14 -12.45 -21.38
C LEU A 125 2.80 -12.89 -22.70
N ARG A 126 2.16 -12.66 -23.85
CA ARG A 126 2.74 -12.96 -25.17
C ARG A 126 3.89 -12.01 -25.51
N GLY A 127 4.80 -12.48 -26.37
CA GLY A 127 5.96 -11.72 -26.83
C GLY A 127 7.25 -12.02 -26.07
N THR A 128 8.36 -11.49 -26.60
CA THR A 128 9.71 -11.70 -26.08
C THR A 128 9.94 -11.00 -24.73
N LYS A 129 9.29 -9.84 -24.53
CA LYS A 129 9.39 -9.05 -23.29
C LYS A 129 9.03 -9.86 -22.03
N PHE A 130 8.08 -10.79 -22.13
CA PHE A 130 7.62 -11.64 -21.03
C PHE A 130 8.18 -13.06 -21.06
N MET A 131 9.12 -13.38 -21.94
CA MET A 131 9.66 -14.74 -22.09
C MET A 131 10.22 -15.29 -20.77
N GLN A 132 11.01 -14.48 -20.05
CA GLN A 132 11.57 -14.90 -18.76
C GLN A 132 10.50 -15.14 -17.70
N LEU A 133 9.46 -14.28 -17.66
CA LEU A 133 8.33 -14.41 -16.75
C LEU A 133 7.54 -15.70 -17.05
N ARG A 134 7.18 -15.95 -18.32
CA ARG A 134 6.51 -17.19 -18.76
C ARG A 134 7.32 -18.44 -18.43
N ASN A 135 8.64 -18.40 -18.57
CA ASN A 135 9.51 -19.53 -18.22
C ASN A 135 9.48 -19.84 -16.72
N LYS A 136 9.46 -18.81 -15.86
CA LYS A 136 9.32 -18.98 -14.40
C LYS A 136 7.96 -19.58 -14.04
N ILE A 137 6.88 -19.04 -14.61
CA ILE A 137 5.52 -19.55 -14.39
C ILE A 137 5.41 -21.02 -14.82
N SER A 138 5.88 -21.35 -16.03
CA SER A 138 5.86 -22.72 -16.55
C SER A 138 6.67 -23.68 -15.68
N ARG A 139 7.80 -23.22 -15.12
CA ARG A 139 8.61 -24.02 -14.19
C ARG A 139 7.87 -24.29 -12.88
N ALA A 140 7.16 -23.30 -12.33
CA ALA A 140 6.38 -23.48 -11.12
C ALA A 140 5.31 -24.56 -11.29
N HIS A 141 4.54 -24.53 -12.38
CA HIS A 141 3.54 -25.57 -12.69
C HIS A 141 4.16 -26.95 -12.94
N ARG A 142 5.28 -27.04 -13.67
CA ARG A 142 5.99 -28.32 -13.86
C ARG A 142 6.48 -28.93 -12.55
N ASN A 143 6.73 -28.09 -11.55
CA ASN A 143 7.12 -28.52 -10.21
C ASN A 143 5.90 -28.84 -9.31
N GLY A 144 4.71 -29.01 -9.88
CA GLY A 144 3.52 -29.43 -9.15
C GLY A 144 2.70 -28.31 -8.52
N LEU A 145 2.98 -27.03 -8.83
CA LEU A 145 2.20 -25.92 -8.29
C LEU A 145 0.74 -25.99 -8.75
N GLN A 146 -0.15 -26.12 -7.79
CA GLN A 146 -1.59 -25.91 -7.91
C GLN A 146 -1.96 -24.58 -7.26
N ILE A 147 -2.91 -23.86 -7.86
CA ILE A 147 -3.33 -22.54 -7.40
C ILE A 147 -4.85 -22.56 -7.30
N GLN A 148 -5.38 -21.99 -6.23
CA GLN A 148 -6.81 -21.76 -6.06
C GLN A 148 -7.06 -20.43 -5.36
N GLU A 149 -8.18 -19.80 -5.67
CA GLU A 149 -8.78 -18.81 -4.79
C GLU A 149 -9.36 -19.52 -3.56
N ALA A 150 -9.21 -18.92 -2.39
CA ALA A 150 -9.70 -19.48 -1.14
C ALA A 150 -10.21 -18.39 -0.20
N ASP A 151 -11.22 -18.72 0.61
CA ASP A 151 -11.53 -17.90 1.78
C ASP A 151 -10.38 -18.03 2.79
N ALA A 152 -9.88 -16.89 3.28
CA ALA A 152 -8.82 -16.87 4.28
C ALA A 152 -9.18 -17.67 5.54
N ALA A 153 -10.47 -17.77 5.89
CA ALA A 153 -10.98 -18.56 6.99
C ALA A 153 -10.75 -20.06 6.81
N ASP A 154 -10.89 -20.56 5.59
CA ASP A 154 -10.77 -21.99 5.27
C ASP A 154 -9.31 -22.44 5.18
N VAL A 155 -8.39 -21.52 4.90
CA VAL A 155 -6.95 -21.80 4.75
C VAL A 155 -6.09 -21.15 5.83
N ARG A 156 -6.67 -20.83 7.00
CA ARG A 156 -5.96 -20.18 8.13
C ARG A 156 -4.66 -20.89 8.53
N ASP A 157 -4.70 -22.21 8.69
CA ASP A 157 -3.53 -23.00 9.10
C ASP A 157 -2.43 -22.98 8.02
N ALA A 158 -2.83 -22.97 6.75
CA ALA A 158 -1.91 -22.89 5.63
C ALA A 158 -1.22 -21.52 5.53
N ILE A 159 -1.98 -20.43 5.74
CA ILE A 159 -1.43 -19.07 5.85
C ILE A 159 -0.44 -19.01 7.01
N ALA A 160 -0.82 -19.50 8.19
CA ALA A 160 0.03 -19.50 9.37
C ALA A 160 1.33 -20.26 9.14
N ALA A 161 1.28 -21.43 8.48
CA ALA A 161 2.47 -22.20 8.13
C ALA A 161 3.42 -21.43 7.20
N ILE A 162 2.88 -20.77 6.16
CA ILE A 162 3.67 -19.94 5.24
C ILE A 162 4.27 -18.74 5.99
N ASP A 163 3.49 -18.07 6.83
CA ASP A 163 3.90 -16.89 7.60
C ASP A 163 5.04 -17.22 8.57
N GLN A 164 4.94 -18.32 9.30
CA GLN A 164 5.99 -18.77 10.22
C GLN A 164 7.29 -19.10 9.49
N ALA A 165 7.20 -19.85 8.38
CA ALA A 165 8.38 -20.16 7.56
C ALA A 165 9.02 -18.90 6.96
N TRP A 166 8.19 -17.98 6.47
CA TRP A 166 8.64 -16.70 5.93
C TRP A 166 9.31 -15.85 7.01
N LEU A 167 8.67 -15.65 8.16
CA LEU A 167 9.19 -14.82 9.26
C LEU A 167 10.48 -15.40 9.84
N GLY A 168 10.55 -16.72 10.01
CA GLY A 168 11.77 -17.41 10.46
C GLY A 168 12.98 -17.15 9.55
N SER A 169 12.77 -16.93 8.25
CA SER A 169 13.86 -16.61 7.32
C SER A 169 14.32 -15.15 7.36
N LYS A 170 13.59 -14.27 8.05
CA LYS A 170 13.87 -12.83 8.09
C LYS A 170 14.85 -12.41 9.18
N GLY A 171 15.46 -13.36 9.89
CA GLY A 171 16.58 -13.09 10.79
C GLY A 171 16.25 -12.13 11.95
N GLY A 172 15.04 -12.20 12.49
CA GLY A 172 14.57 -11.35 13.60
C GLY A 172 13.93 -10.03 13.18
N ALA A 173 13.73 -9.78 11.88
CA ALA A 173 12.95 -8.63 11.43
C ALA A 173 11.48 -8.76 11.88
N GLN A 174 10.89 -7.62 12.26
CA GLN A 174 9.48 -7.54 12.60
C GLN A 174 8.60 -7.57 11.34
N GLN A 175 7.36 -8.01 11.51
CA GLN A 175 6.36 -7.88 10.47
C GLN A 175 6.00 -6.41 10.31
N LEU A 176 6.16 -5.90 9.09
CA LEU A 176 5.74 -4.55 8.74
C LEU A 176 4.22 -4.44 8.74
N GLU A 177 3.75 -3.26 9.12
CA GLU A 177 2.33 -2.91 9.22
C GLU A 177 2.07 -1.51 8.64
N PHE A 178 0.87 -0.97 8.84
CA PHE A 178 0.44 0.37 8.43
C PHE A 178 0.36 0.55 6.91
N LEU A 179 1.52 0.72 6.25
CA LEU A 179 1.64 0.87 4.79
C LEU A 179 1.77 -0.49 4.06
N VAL A 180 1.51 -1.58 4.77
CA VAL A 180 1.57 -2.96 4.27
C VAL A 180 0.27 -3.66 4.67
N GLY A 181 -0.33 -4.40 3.75
CA GLY A 181 -1.55 -5.16 4.01
C GLY A 181 -1.40 -6.23 5.09
N GLN A 182 -2.56 -6.68 5.57
CA GLN A 182 -2.69 -7.75 6.54
C GLN A 182 -3.69 -8.80 6.03
N ILE A 183 -3.56 -10.03 6.53
CA ILE A 183 -4.60 -11.05 6.44
C ILE A 183 -5.39 -11.06 7.75
N GLY A 184 -6.71 -11.20 7.64
CA GLY A 184 -7.63 -11.26 8.76
C GLY A 184 -8.18 -9.89 9.19
N GLY A 185 -8.84 -9.89 10.34
CA GLY A 185 -9.65 -8.77 10.82
C GLY A 185 -10.96 -8.61 10.06
N GLU A 186 -11.76 -7.61 10.45
CA GLU A 186 -13.09 -7.37 9.90
C GLU A 186 -13.04 -7.08 8.38
N ALA A 187 -12.00 -6.41 7.90
CA ALA A 187 -11.85 -6.08 6.48
C ALA A 187 -11.47 -7.27 5.57
N GLN A 188 -11.23 -8.47 6.12
CA GLN A 188 -10.78 -9.63 5.34
C GLN A 188 -11.81 -10.10 4.32
N GLU A 189 -13.10 -9.97 4.62
CA GLU A 189 -14.18 -10.40 3.71
C GLU A 189 -14.20 -9.62 2.38
N HIS A 190 -13.55 -8.46 2.33
CA HIS A 190 -13.43 -7.66 1.11
C HIS A 190 -12.14 -7.91 0.33
N ARG A 191 -11.24 -8.73 0.87
CA ARG A 191 -9.98 -9.11 0.21
C ARG A 191 -10.14 -10.44 -0.48
N ARG A 192 -9.42 -10.61 -1.59
CA ARG A 192 -9.30 -11.91 -2.27
C ARG A 192 -7.98 -12.56 -1.92
N LEU A 193 -7.97 -13.87 -1.81
CA LEU A 193 -6.78 -14.63 -1.46
C LEU A 193 -6.59 -15.77 -2.45
N PHE A 194 -5.39 -15.81 -3.05
CA PHE A 194 -4.97 -16.93 -3.88
C PHE A 194 -3.83 -17.66 -3.18
N ILE A 195 -3.99 -18.98 -3.02
CA ILE A 195 -3.01 -19.84 -2.36
C ILE A 195 -2.43 -20.83 -3.36
N GLY A 196 -1.12 -21.06 -3.25
CA GLY A 196 -0.39 -22.06 -4.01
C GLY A 196 -0.01 -23.25 -3.14
N THR A 197 -0.23 -24.46 -3.64
CA THR A 197 0.17 -25.72 -3.01
C THR A 197 1.05 -26.56 -3.94
N ILE A 198 1.95 -27.35 -3.38
CA ILE A 198 2.72 -28.39 -4.08
C ILE A 198 2.55 -29.68 -3.29
N ASP A 199 2.11 -30.76 -3.93
CA ASP A 199 1.82 -32.05 -3.30
C ASP A 199 0.89 -31.92 -2.06
N GLY A 200 -0.07 -30.99 -2.12
CA GLY A 200 -1.00 -30.68 -1.04
C GLY A 200 -0.45 -29.78 0.08
N ALA A 201 0.85 -29.49 0.09
CA ALA A 201 1.46 -28.61 1.08
C ALA A 201 1.41 -27.13 0.62
N PRO A 202 1.04 -26.18 1.50
CA PRO A 202 0.98 -24.76 1.16
C PRO A 202 2.37 -24.15 1.04
N VAL A 203 2.63 -23.44 -0.08
CA VAL A 203 3.96 -22.90 -0.39
C VAL A 203 4.00 -21.39 -0.57
N ALA A 204 2.88 -20.75 -0.93
CA ALA A 204 2.78 -19.31 -1.11
C ALA A 204 1.33 -18.83 -1.13
N TYR A 205 1.11 -17.55 -0.86
CA TYR A 205 -0.17 -16.89 -1.09
C TYR A 205 0.01 -15.44 -1.55
N ILE A 206 -1.03 -14.90 -2.19
CA ILE A 206 -1.19 -13.47 -2.48
C ILE A 206 -2.59 -13.02 -2.07
N SER A 207 -2.63 -11.97 -1.25
CA SER A 207 -3.81 -11.21 -0.90
C SER A 207 -3.99 -10.04 -1.84
N TYR A 208 -5.23 -9.77 -2.23
CA TYR A 208 -5.59 -8.63 -3.04
C TYR A 208 -6.63 -7.78 -2.32
N SER A 209 -6.30 -6.50 -2.13
CA SER A 209 -7.21 -5.51 -1.55
C SER A 209 -7.89 -4.72 -2.67
N PRO A 210 -9.17 -4.34 -2.51
CA PRO A 210 -9.89 -3.63 -3.56
C PRO A 210 -9.34 -2.21 -3.72
N VAL A 211 -9.37 -1.73 -4.96
CA VAL A 211 -9.05 -0.35 -5.34
C VAL A 211 -10.30 0.30 -5.89
N TYR A 212 -10.58 1.52 -5.44
CA TYR A 212 -11.75 2.31 -5.83
C TYR A 212 -11.34 3.55 -6.65
N GLY A 213 -12.31 4.24 -7.23
CA GLY A 213 -12.09 5.42 -8.08
C GLY A 213 -12.02 5.09 -9.57
N SER A 214 -11.44 5.99 -10.36
CA SER A 214 -11.37 5.87 -11.82
C SER A 214 -10.52 4.69 -12.30
N ARG A 215 -9.58 4.22 -11.47
CA ARG A 215 -8.76 3.03 -11.72
C ARG A 215 -9.15 1.87 -10.82
N ALA A 216 -10.45 1.64 -10.67
CA ALA A 216 -10.98 0.56 -9.84
C ALA A 216 -10.46 -0.82 -10.27
N GLY A 217 -10.23 -1.68 -9.29
CA GLY A 217 -9.71 -3.03 -9.50
C GLY A 217 -9.14 -3.64 -8.24
N TRP A 218 -8.00 -4.31 -8.35
CA TRP A 218 -7.36 -5.00 -7.23
C TRP A 218 -5.91 -4.55 -7.04
N MET A 219 -5.47 -4.42 -5.79
CA MET A 219 -4.08 -4.19 -5.42
C MET A 219 -3.47 -5.49 -4.94
N HIS A 220 -2.37 -5.92 -5.55
CA HIS A 220 -1.48 -6.96 -5.04
C HIS A 220 -0.88 -6.48 -3.70
N ASP A 221 -1.52 -6.86 -2.61
CA ASP A 221 -1.38 -6.22 -1.31
C ASP A 221 -0.31 -6.91 -0.45
N LEU A 222 -0.62 -8.12 0.04
CA LEU A 222 0.29 -8.91 0.86
C LEU A 222 0.63 -10.21 0.14
N SER A 223 1.92 -10.54 0.08
CA SER A 223 2.37 -11.71 -0.66
C SER A 223 3.51 -12.39 0.07
N ARG A 224 3.38 -13.69 0.34
CA ARG A 224 4.39 -14.45 1.07
C ARG A 224 4.58 -15.82 0.45
N ARG A 225 5.79 -16.35 0.62
CA ARG A 225 6.17 -17.70 0.19
C ARG A 225 7.16 -18.29 1.17
N ILE A 226 7.20 -19.61 1.21
CA ILE A 226 8.25 -20.34 1.92
C ILE A 226 9.62 -20.02 1.31
N PRO A 227 10.70 -19.94 2.11
CA PRO A 227 12.04 -19.56 1.63
C PRO A 227 12.63 -20.55 0.61
N GLU A 228 12.38 -21.85 0.81
CA GLU A 228 12.90 -22.96 0.00
C GLU A 228 11.98 -23.32 -1.18
N GLY A 229 11.04 -22.43 -1.52
CA GLY A 229 10.03 -22.68 -2.54
C GLY A 229 10.57 -22.68 -3.98
N SER A 230 9.83 -23.32 -4.87
CA SER A 230 10.12 -23.33 -6.32
C SER A 230 10.27 -21.90 -6.88
N PRO A 231 11.21 -21.65 -7.82
CA PRO A 231 11.24 -20.37 -8.52
C PRO A 231 9.94 -20.13 -9.29
N GLY A 232 9.38 -18.92 -9.18
CA GLY A 232 8.18 -18.52 -9.93
C GLY A 232 6.85 -18.71 -9.21
N LEU A 233 6.82 -19.13 -7.93
CA LEU A 233 5.57 -19.28 -7.17
C LEU A 233 4.70 -18.01 -7.21
N MET A 234 5.28 -16.87 -6.84
CA MET A 234 4.55 -15.59 -6.79
C MET A 234 4.13 -15.14 -8.18
N GLU A 235 4.98 -15.33 -9.18
CA GLU A 235 4.67 -15.02 -10.56
C GLU A 235 3.53 -15.87 -11.12
N ALA A 236 3.47 -17.16 -10.77
CA ALA A 236 2.42 -18.06 -11.20
C ALA A 236 1.08 -17.76 -10.51
N ILE A 237 1.07 -17.53 -9.19
CA ILE A 237 -0.14 -17.13 -8.45
C ILE A 237 -0.70 -15.83 -9.01
N ASN A 238 0.14 -14.81 -9.23
CA ASN A 238 -0.33 -13.54 -9.77
C ASN A 238 -0.81 -13.67 -11.22
N ALA A 239 -0.19 -14.52 -12.04
CA ALA A 239 -0.67 -14.79 -13.40
C ALA A 239 -2.07 -15.45 -13.38
N HIS A 240 -2.30 -16.40 -12.48
CA HIS A 240 -3.61 -17.01 -12.30
C HIS A 240 -4.66 -16.01 -11.81
N ALA A 241 -4.33 -15.17 -10.83
CA ALA A 241 -5.23 -14.12 -10.36
C ALA A 241 -5.59 -13.12 -11.48
N ILE A 242 -4.61 -12.73 -12.33
CA ILE A 242 -4.86 -11.91 -13.51
C ILE A 242 -5.84 -12.57 -14.48
N GLU A 243 -5.73 -13.88 -14.72
CA GLU A 243 -6.68 -14.60 -15.58
C GLU A 243 -8.10 -14.55 -15.02
N VAL A 244 -8.25 -14.75 -13.71
CA VAL A 244 -9.55 -14.64 -13.01
C VAL A 244 -10.11 -13.21 -13.10
N PHE A 245 -9.31 -12.21 -12.74
CA PHE A 245 -9.72 -10.80 -12.78
C PHE A 245 -10.12 -10.36 -14.20
N ARG A 246 -9.40 -10.81 -15.23
CA ARG A 246 -9.76 -10.53 -16.63
C ARG A 246 -11.07 -11.19 -17.03
N ALA A 247 -11.33 -12.42 -16.60
CA ALA A 247 -12.58 -13.12 -16.88
C ALA A 247 -13.80 -12.42 -16.24
N GLU A 248 -13.58 -11.73 -15.11
CA GLU A 248 -14.59 -10.94 -14.41
C GLU A 248 -14.73 -9.50 -14.94
N GLY A 249 -13.90 -9.09 -15.91
CA GLY A 249 -13.93 -7.74 -16.47
C GLY A 249 -13.28 -6.67 -15.58
N VAL A 250 -12.42 -7.05 -14.63
CA VAL A 250 -11.63 -6.09 -13.85
C VAL A 250 -10.72 -5.28 -14.77
N GLU A 251 -10.68 -3.96 -14.57
CA GLU A 251 -9.91 -3.05 -15.43
C GLU A 251 -8.44 -2.90 -15.02
N TRP A 252 -8.14 -2.89 -13.72
CA TRP A 252 -6.82 -2.56 -13.21
C TRP A 252 -6.29 -3.56 -12.18
N LEU A 253 -4.99 -3.87 -12.29
CA LEU A 253 -4.19 -4.50 -11.24
C LEU A 253 -3.12 -3.51 -10.77
N HIS A 254 -3.13 -3.18 -9.49
CA HIS A 254 -2.16 -2.31 -8.83
C HIS A 254 -1.12 -3.14 -8.09
N PHE A 255 0.13 -2.68 -8.07
CA PHE A 255 1.23 -3.34 -7.35
C PHE A 255 1.65 -2.59 -6.08
N GLY A 256 0.82 -1.61 -5.65
CA GLY A 256 1.02 -0.81 -4.46
C GLY A 256 2.27 0.07 -4.49
N PHE A 257 2.53 0.72 -3.36
CA PHE A 257 3.61 1.68 -3.18
C PHE A 257 4.99 1.02 -3.10
N THR A 258 6.03 1.74 -3.52
CA THR A 258 7.41 1.49 -3.11
C THR A 258 8.09 2.83 -2.85
N PRO A 259 8.79 2.98 -1.72
CA PRO A 259 9.55 4.20 -1.44
C PRO A 259 10.78 4.30 -2.36
N PHE A 260 11.23 5.53 -2.58
CA PHE A 260 12.47 5.90 -3.30
C PHE A 260 12.48 5.62 -4.80
N THR A 261 11.37 5.19 -5.36
CA THR A 261 11.24 4.75 -6.75
C THR A 261 10.37 5.70 -7.56
N GLY A 262 10.56 5.71 -8.88
CA GLY A 262 9.78 6.58 -9.76
C GLY A 262 10.03 8.07 -9.52
N LEU A 263 11.16 8.40 -8.88
CA LEU A 263 11.57 9.76 -8.55
C LEU A 263 11.83 10.55 -9.84
N ASP A 264 11.13 11.66 -10.01
CA ASP A 264 11.28 12.54 -11.15
C ASP A 264 11.10 14.01 -10.71
N ALA A 265 11.99 14.90 -11.17
CA ALA A 265 11.93 16.31 -10.79
C ALA A 265 10.63 17.01 -11.25
N SER A 266 9.97 16.50 -12.30
CA SER A 266 8.67 17.00 -12.78
C SER A 266 7.49 16.62 -11.87
N HIS A 267 7.70 15.71 -10.93
CA HIS A 267 6.70 15.33 -9.93
C HIS A 267 6.80 16.18 -8.67
N GLU A 268 7.91 16.88 -8.43
CA GLU A 268 8.04 17.76 -7.28
C GLU A 268 7.10 18.97 -7.37
N LEU A 269 6.62 19.43 -6.21
CA LEU A 269 5.73 20.58 -6.10
C LEU A 269 6.50 21.85 -5.74
N ASP A 270 5.87 23.00 -5.93
CA ASP A 270 6.41 24.27 -5.48
C ASP A 270 6.59 24.26 -3.95
N GLY A 271 7.76 24.69 -3.49
CA GLY A 271 8.12 24.64 -2.07
C GLY A 271 8.64 23.29 -1.57
N HIS A 272 8.85 22.30 -2.44
CA HIS A 272 9.54 21.06 -2.07
C HIS A 272 10.95 21.34 -1.51
N SER A 273 11.46 20.43 -0.69
CA SER A 273 12.83 20.53 -0.17
C SER A 273 13.83 19.87 -1.13
N PRO A 274 14.80 20.61 -1.72
CA PRO A 274 15.84 20.00 -2.56
C PRO A 274 16.75 19.04 -1.79
N ALA A 275 16.99 19.32 -0.51
CA ALA A 275 17.77 18.44 0.35
C ALA A 275 17.06 17.10 0.60
N PHE A 276 15.72 17.12 0.77
CA PHE A 276 14.95 15.91 0.94
C PHE A 276 14.83 15.12 -0.38
N GLN A 277 14.65 15.81 -1.52
CA GLN A 277 14.70 15.16 -2.84
C GLN A 277 16.04 14.44 -3.04
N TRP A 278 17.16 15.11 -2.75
CA TRP A 278 18.48 14.50 -2.79
C TRP A 278 18.57 13.26 -1.90
N LEU A 279 18.02 13.32 -0.68
CA LEU A 279 17.98 12.17 0.23
C LEU A 279 17.20 10.99 -0.38
N MET A 280 16.07 11.23 -1.04
CA MET A 280 15.31 10.15 -1.70
C MET A 280 16.14 9.47 -2.81
N HIS A 281 16.87 10.25 -3.61
CA HIS A 281 17.79 9.69 -4.60
C HIS A 281 18.97 8.93 -3.97
N ALA A 282 19.49 9.41 -2.83
CA ALA A 282 20.53 8.68 -2.09
C ALA A 282 20.00 7.35 -1.52
N LEU A 283 18.78 7.33 -0.98
CA LEU A 283 18.12 6.11 -0.48
C LEU A 283 17.78 5.13 -1.61
N TRP A 284 17.45 5.62 -2.80
CA TRP A 284 17.32 4.79 -3.99
C TRP A 284 18.63 4.09 -4.37
N ALA A 285 19.74 4.83 -4.35
CA ALA A 285 21.05 4.33 -4.76
C ALA A 285 21.67 3.38 -3.73
N GLU A 286 21.63 3.74 -2.45
CA GLU A 286 22.43 3.11 -1.38
C GLU A 286 21.57 2.57 -0.22
N GLY A 287 20.25 2.78 -0.23
CA GLY A 287 19.34 2.46 0.88
C GLY A 287 18.89 1.00 0.97
N ALA A 288 19.48 0.08 0.20
CA ALA A 288 19.04 -1.32 0.14
C ALA A 288 19.08 -2.04 1.49
N ALA A 289 19.98 -1.64 2.40
CA ALA A 289 20.06 -2.16 3.76
C ALA A 289 18.91 -1.67 4.66
N LEU A 290 18.36 -0.48 4.39
CA LEU A 290 17.22 0.08 5.11
C LEU A 290 15.90 -0.49 4.58
N TYR A 291 15.73 -0.48 3.26
CA TYR A 291 14.55 -1.01 2.61
C TYR A 291 14.89 -1.50 1.18
N PRO A 292 14.56 -2.75 0.81
CA PRO A 292 14.95 -3.34 -0.47
C PRO A 292 14.06 -2.85 -1.64
N ALA A 293 13.99 -1.53 -1.86
CA ALA A 293 13.13 -0.88 -2.86
C ALA A 293 13.39 -1.38 -4.30
N GLN A 294 14.67 -1.58 -4.66
CA GLN A 294 15.05 -2.06 -6.00
C GLN A 294 14.50 -3.46 -6.29
N THR A 295 14.54 -4.37 -5.31
CA THR A 295 13.97 -5.71 -5.46
C THR A 295 12.46 -5.65 -5.62
N GLN A 296 11.77 -4.82 -4.83
CA GLN A 296 10.33 -4.61 -4.95
C GLN A 296 9.97 -4.05 -6.34
N LEU A 297 10.67 -3.01 -6.81
CA LEU A 297 10.44 -2.45 -8.14
C LEU A 297 10.70 -3.48 -9.25
N SER A 298 11.76 -4.27 -9.14
CA SER A 298 12.10 -5.31 -10.13
C SER A 298 10.99 -6.34 -10.26
N TYR A 299 10.25 -6.65 -9.18
CA TYR A 299 9.10 -7.54 -9.26
C TYR A 299 7.97 -6.90 -10.07
N LYS A 300 7.64 -5.63 -9.81
CA LYS A 300 6.57 -4.89 -10.48
C LYS A 300 6.86 -4.73 -11.98
N GLN A 301 8.10 -4.41 -12.33
CA GLN A 301 8.52 -4.24 -13.72
C GLN A 301 8.39 -5.51 -14.58
N LYS A 302 8.37 -6.71 -13.99
CA LYS A 302 8.11 -7.97 -14.73
C LYS A 302 6.75 -7.96 -15.44
N TRP A 303 5.81 -7.19 -14.91
CA TRP A 303 4.44 -7.08 -15.41
C TRP A 303 4.25 -5.95 -16.42
N ALA A 304 5.31 -5.19 -16.74
CA ALA A 304 5.28 -4.07 -17.67
C ALA A 304 4.13 -3.08 -17.39
N PRO A 305 4.17 -2.38 -16.22
CA PRO A 305 3.12 -1.46 -15.82
C PRO A 305 2.89 -0.35 -16.84
N ASP A 306 1.62 -0.01 -17.04
CA ASP A 306 1.16 1.04 -17.95
C ASP A 306 1.17 2.42 -17.29
N VAL A 307 1.01 2.45 -15.96
CA VAL A 307 0.87 3.67 -15.17
C VAL A 307 1.87 3.65 -14.02
N VAL A 308 2.54 4.79 -13.85
CA VAL A 308 3.31 5.14 -12.65
C VAL A 308 2.57 6.26 -11.92
N ILE A 309 2.33 6.09 -10.64
CA ILE A 309 1.58 7.05 -9.80
C ILE A 309 2.58 7.61 -8.78
N PRO A 310 3.00 8.89 -8.87
CA PRO A 310 3.90 9.47 -7.88
C PRO A 310 3.20 9.61 -6.53
N GLU A 311 3.90 9.27 -5.46
CA GLU A 311 3.40 9.37 -4.10
C GLU A 311 4.28 10.28 -3.26
N TYR A 312 3.65 10.99 -2.34
CA TYR A 312 4.23 12.14 -1.65
C TYR A 312 4.25 11.97 -0.13
N VAL A 313 5.22 12.66 0.47
CA VAL A 313 5.29 12.91 1.91
C VAL A 313 5.09 14.40 2.16
N ALA A 314 4.37 14.76 3.21
CA ALA A 314 4.20 16.13 3.64
C ALA A 314 4.62 16.32 5.10
N PHE A 315 5.34 17.42 5.36
CA PHE A 315 5.81 17.79 6.68
C PHE A 315 5.10 19.06 7.15
N ASP A 316 4.61 19.06 8.39
CA ASP A 316 3.97 20.22 8.99
C ASP A 316 5.02 21.30 9.30
N GLY A 317 5.17 22.26 8.39
CA GLY A 317 6.12 23.37 8.48
C GLY A 317 6.83 23.69 7.16
N PRO A 318 7.64 24.78 7.14
CA PRO A 318 8.30 25.27 5.93
C PRO A 318 9.58 24.48 5.55
N GLN A 319 9.88 23.40 6.27
CA GLN A 319 11.05 22.55 5.99
C GLN A 319 10.68 21.07 6.13
N ALA A 320 11.36 20.23 5.34
CA ALA A 320 11.26 18.78 5.48
C ALA A 320 11.83 18.32 6.84
N SER A 321 11.25 17.27 7.41
CA SER A 321 11.60 16.78 8.75
C SER A 321 12.16 15.36 8.70
N LEU A 322 13.47 15.19 8.88
CA LEU A 322 14.08 13.86 8.99
C LEU A 322 13.52 13.04 10.17
N PRO A 323 13.29 13.63 11.36
CA PRO A 323 12.61 12.89 12.42
C PRO A 323 11.18 12.50 12.04
N GLY A 324 10.41 13.39 11.41
CA GLY A 324 9.07 13.05 10.90
C GLY A 324 9.10 11.89 9.90
N PHE A 325 10.08 11.90 8.99
CA PHE A 325 10.29 10.82 8.04
C PHE A 325 10.66 9.50 8.73
N ALA A 326 11.55 9.51 9.74
CA ALA A 326 11.88 8.32 10.52
C ALA A 326 10.67 7.76 11.29
N HIS A 327 9.76 8.63 11.72
CA HIS A 327 8.54 8.23 12.42
C HIS A 327 7.51 7.51 11.52
N ILE A 328 7.60 7.66 10.20
CA ILE A 328 6.85 6.82 9.24
C ILE A 328 7.28 5.36 9.35
N PHE A 329 8.60 5.09 9.40
CA PHE A 329 9.10 3.72 9.55
C PHE A 329 8.71 3.11 10.90
N ARG A 330 8.72 3.91 11.97
CA ARG A 330 8.20 3.49 13.28
C ARG A 330 6.72 3.14 13.22
N ALA A 331 5.92 3.90 12.47
CA ALA A 331 4.49 3.61 12.30
C ALA A 331 4.27 2.28 11.55
N CYS A 332 5.22 1.91 10.69
CA CYS A 332 5.23 0.64 9.96
C CYS A 332 5.81 -0.54 10.75
N ASN A 333 6.19 -0.38 12.03
CA ASN A 333 6.83 -1.43 12.82
C ASN A 333 8.15 -1.94 12.18
N ALA A 334 8.92 -1.03 11.56
CA ALA A 334 10.18 -1.40 10.90
C ALA A 334 11.36 -1.54 11.86
N PHE A 335 11.29 -0.92 13.04
CA PHE A 335 12.28 -0.97 14.12
C PHE A 335 11.73 -0.32 15.40
#